data_AF-A0A645BES1-F1
#
_entry.id   AF-A0A645BES1-F1
#
_cell.length_a   1.000
_cell.length_b   1.000
_cell.length_c   1.000
_cell.angle_alpha   90.00
_cell.angle_beta   90.00
_cell.angle_gamma   90.00
#
_symmetry.space_group_name_H-M   'P 1'
#
loop_
_entity.id
_entity.type
_entity.pdbx_description
1 polymer ?
#
loop_
_entity_poly.entity_id
_entity_poly.type
_entity_poly.pdbx_seq_one_letter_code
_entity_poly.pdbx_strand_id
1 'polypeptide(L)'
;MCNLVYFCRYTIYVDMDAIRDLTIFYFSGTGNSKKIAVWFSEFAVKKGISCEMVNISNVNRGSLSKIHPDSLIVIISPIHGFNFPKITLDFIRTFPEGNNRVVLMNTRGSVKIGKMITPGLTGIAFMLSSLMLRRKGYRIVGQIPFDMPSNWISLHPAIREKRAKFILDKNFFRVGKHFERIYSGKKDFASRKEIIQDILISPVSLAYYLIGRFFLAKSYYASYKCINCNLCIKQCPVKAIKKVDGRPFWIFQCENCMMCMNNCPVDAIETPHGLWFIAVYLTSIVTTYLFYGLLPDFIQYWIVKFLLFNLLLIFYVWILYRIQQLELKNRFIAKIISLTSLTHYRFWGRYKQ
;
A
#
# COMPACT_ATOMS: atom_id res chain seq x y z
N MET A 1 66.94 38.49 8.30
CA MET A 1 65.86 38.17 7.34
C MET A 1 65.57 36.68 7.42
N CYS A 2 64.30 36.29 7.27
CA CYS A 2 63.72 34.94 7.43
C CYS A 2 63.36 34.49 8.86
N ASN A 3 62.17 34.88 9.31
CA ASN A 3 61.34 34.09 10.21
C ASN A 3 60.12 33.59 9.41
N LEU A 4 60.11 32.31 9.05
CA LEU A 4 58.94 31.63 8.49
C LEU A 4 57.97 31.28 9.62
N VAL A 5 56.86 32.01 9.69
CA VAL A 5 55.71 31.64 10.53
C VAL A 5 54.90 30.59 9.76
N TYR A 6 54.94 29.35 10.23
CA TYR A 6 54.04 28.30 9.75
C TYR A 6 52.64 28.53 10.32
N PHE A 7 51.75 29.14 9.52
CA PHE A 7 50.32 29.12 9.79
C PHE A 7 49.78 27.72 9.47
N CYS A 8 49.57 26.92 10.50
CA CYS A 8 48.82 25.67 10.42
C CYS A 8 47.35 26.02 10.14
N ARG A 9 46.94 26.00 8.86
CA ARG A 9 45.53 26.02 8.47
C ARG A 9 44.93 24.69 8.92
N TYR A 10 44.22 24.71 10.05
CA TYR A 10 43.23 23.68 10.35
C TYR A 10 42.12 23.77 9.30
N THR A 11 42.24 22.98 8.24
CA THR A 11 41.13 22.70 7.34
C THR A 11 40.12 21.88 8.15
N ILE A 12 39.06 22.54 8.61
CA ILE A 12 37.86 21.85 9.10
C ILE A 12 37.31 21.09 7.90
N TYR A 13 37.61 19.80 7.82
CA TYR A 13 36.90 18.87 6.94
C TYR A 13 35.46 18.80 7.47
N VAL A 14 34.60 19.69 6.98
CA VAL A 14 33.16 19.48 7.09
C VAL A 14 32.86 18.29 6.21
N ASP A 15 32.62 17.14 6.83
CA ASP A 15 32.25 15.90 6.16
C ASP A 15 31.00 16.15 5.31
N MET A 16 31.18 16.37 4.00
CA MET A 16 30.12 16.75 3.06
C MET A 16 29.04 15.65 2.92
N ASP A 17 29.27 14.47 3.50
CA ASP A 17 28.33 13.35 3.48
C ASP A 17 27.50 13.18 4.76
N ALA A 18 27.77 13.94 5.83
CA ALA A 18 27.08 13.82 7.10
C ALA A 18 25.60 14.25 6.99
N ILE A 19 24.68 13.35 7.35
CA ILE A 19 23.23 13.64 7.37
C ILE A 19 22.95 14.55 8.58
N ARG A 20 22.54 15.79 8.33
CA ARG A 20 22.17 16.75 9.39
C ARG A 20 20.66 16.79 9.64
N ASP A 21 19.88 16.67 8.58
CA ASP A 21 18.42 16.66 8.62
C ASP A 21 17.86 15.47 7.88
N LEU A 22 16.73 14.95 8.37
CA LEU A 22 16.01 13.82 7.82
C LEU A 22 14.53 14.19 7.64
N THR A 23 14.01 14.05 6.42
CA THR A 23 12.58 14.22 6.13
C THR A 23 11.99 12.89 5.68
N ILE A 24 11.08 12.33 6.47
CA ILE A 24 10.41 11.05 6.16
C ILE A 24 8.98 11.31 5.68
N PHE A 25 8.73 11.07 4.41
CA PHE A 25 7.38 11.00 3.85
C PHE A 25 6.86 9.57 3.93
N TYR A 26 5.71 9.36 4.54
CA TYR A 26 5.13 8.02 4.62
C TYR A 26 3.64 7.97 4.27
N PHE A 27 3.20 6.88 3.66
CA PHE A 27 1.79 6.50 3.56
C PHE A 27 1.57 5.20 4.31
N SER A 28 0.51 5.07 5.11
CA SER A 28 0.18 3.82 5.76
C SER A 28 -1.30 3.65 6.01
N GLY A 29 -1.87 2.55 5.51
CA GLY A 29 -3.26 2.19 5.78
C GLY A 29 -3.47 1.53 7.14
N THR A 30 -2.57 0.62 7.52
CA THR A 30 -2.71 -0.20 8.75
C THR A 30 -1.55 -0.04 9.74
N GLY A 31 -0.69 0.95 9.56
CA GLY A 31 0.42 1.24 10.47
C GLY A 31 1.77 0.58 10.15
N ASN A 32 1.84 -0.45 9.29
CA ASN A 32 3.10 -1.12 8.96
C ASN A 32 4.21 -0.15 8.49
N SER A 33 3.93 0.65 7.47
CA SER A 33 4.88 1.64 6.94
C SER A 33 5.14 2.79 7.91
N LYS A 34 4.12 3.21 8.68
CA LYS A 34 4.29 4.20 9.75
C LYS A 34 5.27 3.69 10.81
N LYS A 35 5.21 2.40 11.16
CA LYS A 35 6.09 1.77 12.15
C LYS A 35 7.55 1.75 11.68
N ILE A 36 7.82 1.45 10.41
CA ILE A 36 9.16 1.61 9.83
C ILE A 36 9.64 3.07 9.89
N ALA A 37 8.76 4.02 9.56
CA ALA A 37 9.07 5.45 9.63
C ALA A 37 9.45 5.90 11.05
N VAL A 38 8.67 5.48 12.06
CA VAL A 38 8.92 5.75 13.48
C VAL A 38 10.27 5.17 13.90
N TRP A 39 10.52 3.89 13.63
CA TRP A 39 11.79 3.27 14.02
C TRP A 39 12.99 3.94 13.35
N PHE A 40 12.90 4.27 12.05
CA PHE A 40 13.97 4.97 11.35
C PHE A 40 14.23 6.37 11.93
N SER A 41 13.16 7.09 12.28
CA SER A 41 13.24 8.38 12.99
C SER A 41 13.87 8.25 14.38
N GLU A 42 13.54 7.21 15.15
CA GLU A 42 14.12 6.96 16.48
C GLU A 42 15.64 6.73 16.38
N PHE A 43 16.11 5.98 15.38
CA PHE A 43 17.55 5.81 15.15
C PHE A 43 18.24 7.12 14.73
N ALA A 44 17.58 7.94 13.91
CA ALA A 44 18.09 9.26 13.51
C ALA A 44 18.25 10.20 14.71
N VAL A 45 17.21 10.33 15.53
CA VAL A 45 17.23 11.17 16.73
C VAL A 45 18.32 10.71 17.72
N LYS A 46 18.53 9.40 17.87
CA LYS A 46 19.62 8.85 18.70
C LYS A 46 21.03 9.23 18.20
N LYS A 47 21.19 9.60 16.93
CA LYS A 47 22.44 10.14 16.36
C LYS A 47 22.51 11.66 16.35
N GLY A 48 21.53 12.35 16.95
CA GLY A 48 21.45 13.81 16.94
C GLY A 48 20.99 14.41 15.62
N ILE A 49 20.32 13.63 14.75
CA ILE A 49 19.78 14.11 13.47
C ILE A 49 18.37 14.64 13.69
N SER A 50 18.11 15.87 13.25
CA SER A 50 16.75 16.42 13.23
C SER A 50 15.88 15.63 12.26
N CYS A 51 14.68 15.23 12.69
CA CYS A 51 13.80 14.39 11.88
C CYS A 51 12.38 14.95 11.83
N GLU A 52 11.88 15.19 10.61
CA GLU A 52 10.49 15.52 10.33
C GLU A 52 9.78 14.31 9.70
N MET A 53 8.59 13.96 10.21
CA MET A 53 7.75 12.90 9.64
C MET A 53 6.46 13.48 9.07
N VAL A 54 6.24 13.26 7.77
CA VAL A 54 5.09 13.79 7.04
C VAL A 54 4.26 12.65 6.47
N ASN A 55 2.98 12.59 6.85
CA ASN A 55 2.05 11.63 6.25
C ASN A 55 1.59 12.14 4.87
N ILE A 56 1.86 11.37 3.82
CA ILE A 56 1.52 11.67 2.43
C ILE A 56 0.02 11.95 2.25
N SER A 57 -0.86 11.34 3.04
CA SER A 57 -2.31 11.60 2.96
C SER A 57 -2.72 13.02 3.35
N ASN A 58 -1.84 13.74 4.06
CA ASN A 58 -2.13 15.06 4.63
C ASN A 58 -1.32 16.17 3.96
N VAL A 59 -0.51 15.85 2.94
CA VAL A 59 0.36 16.83 2.29
C VAL A 59 -0.47 17.79 1.45
N ASN A 60 -0.38 19.09 1.78
CA ASN A 60 -0.78 20.16 0.89
C ASN A 60 0.38 20.51 -0.04
N ARG A 61 0.11 20.65 -1.34
CA ARG A 61 1.16 20.84 -2.36
C ARG A 61 2.10 22.02 -2.10
N GLY A 62 1.61 23.09 -1.46
CA GLY A 62 2.41 24.27 -1.11
C GLY A 62 3.40 24.07 0.04
N SER A 63 3.32 22.97 0.81
CA SER A 63 4.24 22.73 1.93
C SER A 63 5.56 22.04 1.53
N LEU A 64 5.67 21.54 0.29
CA LEU A 64 6.83 20.77 -0.18
C LEU A 64 8.03 21.62 -0.62
N SER A 65 7.84 22.93 -0.80
CA SER A 65 8.90 23.86 -1.23
C SER A 65 9.92 24.22 -0.14
N LYS A 66 9.76 23.70 1.09
CA LYS A 66 10.58 24.04 2.26
C LYS A 66 11.64 23.00 2.64
N ILE A 67 11.86 21.96 1.83
CA ILE A 67 12.82 20.90 2.18
C ILE A 67 14.23 21.45 2.11
N HIS A 68 15.00 21.31 3.20
CA HIS A 68 16.39 21.76 3.25
C HIS A 68 17.23 21.03 2.17
N PRO A 69 18.09 21.74 1.40
CA PRO A 69 18.87 21.15 0.29
C PRO A 69 19.73 19.94 0.67
N ASP A 70 20.23 19.91 1.91
CA ASP A 70 21.09 18.83 2.41
C ASP A 70 20.34 17.74 3.19
N SER A 71 19.01 17.85 3.30
CA SER A 71 18.21 16.85 4.01
C SER A 71 18.23 15.50 3.27
N LEU A 72 18.40 14.41 4.02
CA LEU A 72 18.09 13.07 3.52
C LEU A 72 16.58 12.92 3.43
N ILE A 73 16.06 12.64 2.24
CA ILE A 73 14.64 12.36 2.04
C ILE A 73 14.42 10.85 2.10
N VAL A 74 13.44 10.41 2.87
CA VAL A 74 13.02 9.01 2.93
C VAL A 74 11.55 8.91 2.56
N ILE A 75 11.22 8.07 1.58
CA ILE A 75 9.83 7.82 1.16
C ILE A 75 9.47 6.38 1.51
N ILE A 76 8.43 6.19 2.32
CA ILE A 76 8.01 4.90 2.85
C ILE A 76 6.54 4.64 2.55
N SER A 77 6.23 3.56 1.85
CA SER A 77 4.83 3.24 1.50
C SER A 77 4.59 1.73 1.43
N PRO A 78 3.37 1.24 1.67
CA PRO A 78 3.03 -0.15 1.40
C PRO A 78 3.11 -0.45 -0.11
N ILE A 79 3.24 -1.74 -0.43
CA ILE A 79 3.10 -2.25 -1.79
C ILE A 79 1.68 -2.74 -2.02
N HIS A 80 1.02 -2.19 -3.05
CA HIS A 80 -0.29 -2.60 -3.54
C HIS A 80 -0.13 -3.10 -4.99
N GLY A 81 -0.44 -4.36 -5.23
CA GLY A 81 -0.27 -4.98 -6.56
C GLY A 81 1.15 -4.83 -7.13
N PHE A 82 2.16 -5.09 -6.30
CA PHE A 82 3.57 -5.05 -6.68
C PHE A 82 4.05 -3.67 -7.20
N ASN A 83 3.40 -2.61 -6.73
CA ASN A 83 3.82 -1.22 -6.93
C ASN A 83 3.54 -0.38 -5.66
N PHE A 84 4.04 0.84 -5.61
CA PHE A 84 3.47 1.81 -4.68
C PHE A 84 2.02 2.16 -5.09
N PRO A 85 1.12 2.41 -4.12
CA PRO A 85 -0.25 2.84 -4.40
C PRO A 85 -0.27 4.18 -5.13
N LYS A 86 -1.39 4.46 -5.79
CA LYS A 86 -1.54 5.67 -6.61
C LYS A 86 -1.26 6.94 -5.80
N ILE A 87 -1.73 7.00 -4.55
CA ILE A 87 -1.49 8.15 -3.67
C ILE A 87 0.00 8.49 -3.50
N THR A 88 0.85 7.47 -3.38
CA THR A 88 2.30 7.65 -3.24
C THR A 88 2.94 7.97 -4.59
N LEU A 89 2.52 7.32 -5.68
CA LEU A 89 3.03 7.62 -7.02
C LEU A 89 2.66 9.03 -7.48
N ASP A 90 1.43 9.48 -7.21
CA ASP A 90 0.96 10.84 -7.46
C ASP A 90 1.78 11.84 -6.66
N PHE A 91 2.02 11.55 -5.38
CA PHE A 91 2.89 12.36 -4.53
C PHE A 91 4.29 12.52 -5.15
N ILE A 92 4.95 11.41 -5.53
CA ILE A 92 6.26 11.43 -6.19
C ILE A 92 6.22 12.19 -7.51
N ARG A 93 5.15 12.04 -8.30
CA ARG A 93 4.96 12.76 -9.57
C ARG A 93 4.92 14.27 -9.36
N THR A 94 4.22 14.72 -8.32
CA THR A 94 4.06 16.14 -7.97
C THR A 94 5.18 16.68 -7.09
N PHE A 95 6.11 15.83 -6.65
CA PHE A 95 7.24 16.25 -5.84
C PHE A 95 8.08 17.29 -6.61
N PRO A 96 8.59 18.34 -5.95
CA PRO A 96 9.36 19.39 -6.63
C PRO A 96 10.63 18.83 -7.26
N GLU A 97 11.31 19.65 -8.07
CA GLU A 97 12.67 19.34 -8.49
C GLU A 97 13.64 19.57 -7.33
N GLY A 98 14.74 18.83 -7.31
CA GLY A 98 15.73 18.92 -6.24
C GLY A 98 16.90 17.99 -6.48
N ASN A 99 17.92 18.09 -5.64
CA ASN A 99 19.16 17.31 -5.76
C ASN A 99 19.49 16.48 -4.51
N ASN A 100 18.56 16.44 -3.53
CA ASN A 100 18.71 15.71 -2.29
C ASN A 100 19.00 14.21 -2.51
N ARG A 101 19.65 13.61 -1.51
CA ARG A 101 19.74 12.15 -1.39
C ARG A 101 18.37 11.59 -1.02
N VAL A 102 17.98 10.49 -1.65
CA VAL A 102 16.70 9.81 -1.39
C VAL A 102 16.90 8.33 -1.06
N VAL A 103 16.26 7.86 0.00
CA VAL A 103 16.06 6.43 0.27
C VAL A 103 14.59 6.07 0.06
N LEU A 104 14.35 5.09 -0.80
CA LEU A 104 13.03 4.51 -0.98
C LEU A 104 12.91 3.28 -0.09
N MET A 105 11.84 3.21 0.69
CA MET A 105 11.51 2.02 1.48
C MET A 105 10.08 1.58 1.19
N ASN A 106 9.85 0.28 1.28
CA ASN A 106 8.51 -0.26 1.16
C ASN A 106 8.19 -1.24 2.27
N THR A 107 6.90 -1.47 2.47
CA THR A 107 6.44 -2.58 3.32
C THR A 107 5.59 -3.55 2.51
N ARG A 108 5.84 -4.84 2.69
CA ARG A 108 5.21 -5.94 1.95
C ARG A 108 4.61 -6.93 2.93
N GLY A 109 3.53 -7.62 2.52
CA GLY A 109 2.88 -8.62 3.35
C GLY A 109 3.74 -9.87 3.49
N SER A 110 3.82 -10.41 4.71
CA SER A 110 4.52 -11.65 5.01
C SER A 110 3.81 -12.47 6.07
N VAL A 111 4.09 -13.77 6.07
CA VAL A 111 3.64 -14.70 7.10
C VAL A 111 4.83 -15.43 7.71
N LYS A 112 4.67 -15.86 8.95
CA LYS A 112 5.65 -16.72 9.65
C LYS A 112 5.30 -18.18 9.42
N ILE A 113 6.23 -18.94 8.83
CA ILE A 113 6.18 -20.40 8.66
C ILE A 113 7.38 -21.00 9.38
N GLY A 114 7.15 -21.70 10.50
CA GLY A 114 8.24 -22.16 11.38
C GLY A 114 9.08 -20.98 11.89
N LYS A 115 10.38 -20.98 11.59
CA LYS A 115 11.32 -19.88 11.90
C LYS A 115 11.50 -18.88 10.73
N MET A 116 10.91 -19.16 9.57
CA MET A 116 11.05 -18.35 8.36
C MET A 116 9.94 -17.30 8.26
N ILE A 117 10.28 -16.13 7.69
CA ILE A 117 9.33 -15.11 7.24
C ILE A 117 9.29 -15.19 5.72
N THR A 118 8.11 -15.39 5.15
CA THR A 118 7.95 -15.43 3.69
C THR A 118 8.21 -14.04 3.10
N PRO A 119 9.08 -13.88 2.11
CA PRO A 119 9.32 -12.58 1.50
C PRO A 119 8.07 -12.14 0.72
N GLY A 120 7.73 -10.86 0.81
CA GLY A 120 6.81 -10.24 -0.14
C GLY A 120 7.54 -9.85 -1.43
N LEU A 121 6.80 -9.35 -2.42
CA LEU A 121 7.37 -8.87 -3.68
C LEU A 121 7.23 -7.34 -3.80
N THR A 122 8.30 -6.68 -4.26
CA THR A 122 8.30 -5.23 -4.49
C THR A 122 7.67 -4.89 -5.84
N GLY A 123 7.99 -5.68 -6.86
CA GLY A 123 7.68 -5.42 -8.26
C GLY A 123 8.32 -4.13 -8.76
N ILE A 124 7.55 -3.31 -9.47
CA ILE A 124 8.09 -2.13 -10.17
C ILE A 124 8.24 -0.90 -9.28
N ALA A 125 7.83 -0.95 -8.01
CA ALA A 125 7.73 0.23 -7.14
C ALA A 125 9.03 1.05 -7.07
N PHE A 126 10.15 0.40 -6.78
CA PHE A 126 11.43 1.08 -6.68
C PHE A 126 11.97 1.51 -8.05
N MET A 127 11.77 0.73 -9.10
CA MET A 127 12.21 1.06 -10.46
C MET A 127 11.51 2.32 -10.97
N LEU A 128 10.17 2.32 -10.93
CA LEU A 128 9.33 3.43 -11.39
C LEU A 128 9.59 4.71 -10.58
N SER A 129 9.59 4.59 -9.25
CA SER A 129 9.80 5.74 -8.36
C SER A 129 11.20 6.33 -8.50
N SER A 130 12.22 5.48 -8.66
CA SER A 130 13.59 5.95 -8.89
C SER A 130 13.71 6.67 -10.22
N LEU A 131 13.07 6.18 -11.28
CA LEU A 131 13.04 6.85 -12.58
C LEU A 131 12.38 8.25 -12.48
N MET A 132 11.23 8.34 -11.81
CA MET A 132 10.50 9.61 -11.64
C MET A 132 11.31 10.64 -10.85
N LEU A 133 11.95 10.23 -9.76
CA LEU A 133 12.76 11.11 -8.91
C LEU A 133 14.08 11.50 -9.57
N ARG A 134 14.76 10.58 -10.28
CA ARG A 134 15.99 10.92 -11.01
C ARG A 134 15.74 11.95 -12.11
N ARG A 135 14.61 11.86 -12.81
CA ARG A 135 14.18 12.87 -13.79
C ARG A 135 13.97 14.26 -13.19
N LYS A 136 13.77 14.35 -11.88
CA LYS A 136 13.61 15.60 -11.11
C LYS A 136 14.92 16.06 -10.43
N GLY A 137 16.04 15.38 -10.69
CA GLY A 137 17.38 15.72 -10.16
C GLY A 137 17.82 14.95 -8.90
N TYR A 138 16.95 14.16 -8.27
CA TYR A 138 17.26 13.50 -7.00
C TYR A 138 18.26 12.34 -7.14
N ARG A 139 19.05 12.15 -6.08
CA ARG A 139 20.07 11.10 -6.00
C ARG A 139 19.56 9.93 -5.16
N ILE A 140 19.13 8.84 -5.80
CA ILE A 140 18.72 7.64 -5.08
C ILE A 140 19.94 6.95 -4.46
N VAL A 141 19.99 6.89 -3.13
CA VAL A 141 21.07 6.27 -2.35
C VAL A 141 20.65 5.00 -1.62
N GLY A 142 19.35 4.69 -1.58
CA GLY A 142 18.89 3.41 -1.07
C GLY A 142 17.51 2.96 -1.55
N GLN A 143 17.31 1.65 -1.54
CA GLN A 143 16.07 0.94 -1.87
C GLN A 143 15.95 -0.29 -0.96
N ILE A 144 15.06 -0.21 0.02
CA ILE A 144 15.06 -1.14 1.16
C ILE A 144 13.66 -1.70 1.39
N PRO A 145 13.42 -2.98 1.11
CA PRO A 145 12.14 -3.59 1.38
C PRO A 145 12.05 -4.22 2.78
N PHE A 146 10.90 -4.03 3.43
CA PHE A 146 10.58 -4.61 4.73
C PHE A 146 9.37 -5.54 4.66
N ASP A 147 9.54 -6.77 5.08
CA ASP A 147 8.49 -7.79 5.11
C ASP A 147 7.75 -7.71 6.44
N MET A 148 6.55 -7.15 6.42
CA MET A 148 5.72 -6.85 7.59
C MET A 148 4.59 -7.86 7.75
N PRO A 149 3.93 -7.98 8.92
CA PRO A 149 2.81 -8.90 9.06
C PRO A 149 1.74 -8.62 8.02
N SER A 150 1.31 -9.66 7.30
CA SER A 150 0.29 -9.51 6.27
C SER A 150 -1.01 -8.96 6.86
N ASN A 151 -1.57 -7.98 6.17
CA ASN A 151 -2.67 -7.14 6.65
C ASN A 151 -3.79 -7.01 5.61
N TRP A 152 -3.78 -7.84 4.55
CA TRP A 152 -4.80 -7.83 3.50
C TRP A 152 -6.06 -8.57 3.96
N ILE A 153 -6.74 -7.99 4.94
CA ILE A 153 -7.86 -8.63 5.65
C ILE A 153 -9.06 -8.89 4.74
N SER A 154 -9.21 -8.24 3.59
CA SER A 154 -10.27 -8.63 2.65
C SER A 154 -10.02 -9.98 1.96
N LEU A 155 -8.77 -10.47 1.94
CA LEU A 155 -8.36 -11.70 1.25
C LEU A 155 -8.11 -12.85 2.23
N HIS A 156 -7.49 -12.58 3.38
CA HIS A 156 -7.15 -13.62 4.36
C HIS A 156 -7.35 -13.15 5.81
N PRO A 157 -7.49 -14.07 6.78
CA PRO A 157 -7.57 -13.73 8.21
C PRO A 157 -6.36 -12.94 8.72
N ALA A 158 -6.57 -12.15 9.78
CA ALA A 158 -5.52 -11.43 10.46
C ALA A 158 -4.45 -12.37 11.04
N ILE A 159 -3.19 -11.96 10.92
CA ILE A 159 -2.07 -12.72 11.49
C ILE A 159 -2.16 -12.68 13.00
N ARG A 160 -2.03 -13.86 13.64
CA ARG A 160 -2.00 -14.00 15.09
C ARG A 160 -0.92 -13.12 15.71
N GLU A 161 -1.24 -12.49 16.83
CA GLU A 161 -0.40 -11.51 17.52
C GLU A 161 1.03 -12.01 17.76
N LYS A 162 1.21 -13.22 18.32
CA LYS A 162 2.54 -13.82 18.53
C LYS A 162 3.38 -13.92 17.25
N ARG A 163 2.75 -14.22 16.11
CA ARG A 163 3.44 -14.30 14.80
C ARG A 163 3.73 -12.91 14.26
N ALA A 164 2.80 -11.97 14.41
CA ALA A 164 2.99 -10.58 14.02
C ALA A 164 4.14 -9.94 14.81
N LYS A 165 4.17 -10.11 16.14
CA LYS A 165 5.24 -9.61 17.02
C LYS A 165 6.63 -10.11 16.58
N PHE A 166 6.77 -11.41 16.30
CA PHE A 166 8.03 -11.96 15.80
C PHE A 166 8.53 -11.27 14.52
N ILE A 167 7.63 -10.99 13.57
CA ILE A 167 7.97 -10.29 12.33
C ILE A 167 8.37 -8.84 12.62
N LEU A 168 7.63 -8.16 13.52
CA LEU A 168 7.93 -6.78 13.92
C LEU A 168 9.29 -6.68 14.60
N ASP A 169 9.59 -7.55 15.56
CA ASP A 169 10.87 -7.56 16.30
C ASP A 169 12.04 -7.73 15.33
N LYS A 170 11.95 -8.67 14.38
CA LYS A 170 13.00 -8.87 13.37
C LYS A 170 13.18 -7.64 12.47
N ASN A 171 12.09 -6.94 12.12
CA ASN A 171 12.20 -5.75 11.28
C ASN A 171 12.75 -4.55 12.04
N PHE A 172 12.49 -4.40 13.35
CA PHE A 172 13.11 -3.35 14.16
C PHE A 172 14.64 -3.39 14.06
N PHE A 173 15.24 -4.58 14.25
CA PHE A 173 16.70 -4.75 14.10
C PHE A 173 17.18 -4.52 12.66
N ARG A 174 16.40 -4.95 11.65
CA ARG A 174 16.73 -4.67 10.24
C ARG A 174 16.74 -3.18 9.95
N VAL A 175 15.77 -2.41 10.44
CA VAL A 175 15.71 -0.95 10.27
C VAL A 175 16.97 -0.30 10.83
N GLY A 176 17.38 -0.66 12.04
CA GLY A 176 18.63 -0.16 12.65
C GLY A 176 19.86 -0.47 11.80
N LYS A 177 20.01 -1.71 11.31
CA LYS A 177 21.12 -2.09 10.44
C LYS A 177 21.18 -1.27 9.15
N HIS A 178 20.04 -1.04 8.52
CA HIS A 178 19.93 -0.26 7.28
C HIS A 178 20.17 1.23 7.55
N PHE A 179 19.66 1.76 8.66
CA PHE A 179 19.93 3.12 9.11
C PHE A 179 21.43 3.37 9.28
N GLU A 180 22.15 2.53 10.02
CA GLU A 180 23.60 2.71 10.25
C GLU A 180 24.41 2.69 8.94
N ARG A 181 23.99 1.88 7.95
CA ARG A 181 24.62 1.88 6.62
C ARG A 181 24.45 3.21 5.91
N ILE A 182 23.23 3.75 5.89
CA ILE A 182 22.94 5.05 5.28
C ILE A 182 23.64 6.18 6.05
N TYR A 183 23.63 6.12 7.39
CA TYR A 183 24.28 7.10 8.27
C TYR A 183 25.79 7.17 8.05
N SER A 184 26.45 6.03 7.83
CA SER A 184 27.89 5.97 7.50
C SER A 184 28.24 6.39 6.06
N GLY A 185 27.34 7.08 5.35
CA GLY A 185 27.53 7.55 3.98
C GLY A 185 27.45 6.47 2.90
N LYS A 186 27.16 5.21 3.27
CA LYS A 186 27.11 4.10 2.30
C LYS A 186 25.74 4.02 1.62
N LYS A 187 25.75 3.64 0.34
CA LYS A 187 24.52 3.29 -0.40
C LYS A 187 23.95 1.97 0.11
N ASP A 188 22.61 1.84 0.12
CA ASP A 188 21.92 0.61 0.54
C ASP A 188 20.82 0.18 -0.43
N PHE A 189 21.17 -0.70 -1.37
CA PHE A 189 20.26 -1.28 -2.34
C PHE A 189 19.94 -2.74 -2.02
N ALA A 190 19.35 -2.97 -0.84
CA ALA A 190 18.94 -4.30 -0.39
C ALA A 190 18.00 -5.01 -1.40
N SER A 191 17.19 -4.24 -2.14
CA SER A 191 16.29 -4.75 -3.18
C SER A 191 16.97 -5.40 -4.39
N ARG A 192 18.28 -5.17 -4.64
CA ARG A 192 18.96 -5.71 -5.84
C ARG A 192 18.90 -7.23 -5.95
N LYS A 193 18.82 -7.93 -4.82
CA LYS A 193 18.70 -9.39 -4.77
C LYS A 193 17.38 -9.91 -5.35
N GLU A 194 16.38 -9.05 -5.46
CA GLU A 194 15.02 -9.38 -5.87
C GLU A 194 14.70 -8.84 -7.28
N ILE A 195 15.68 -8.30 -8.01
CA ILE A 195 15.43 -7.63 -9.28
C ILE A 195 14.82 -8.55 -10.35
N ILE A 196 15.24 -9.82 -10.39
CA ILE A 196 14.75 -10.80 -11.38
C ILE A 196 13.25 -11.05 -11.17
N GLN A 197 12.86 -11.42 -9.95
CA GLN A 197 11.46 -11.64 -9.58
C GLN A 197 10.61 -10.36 -9.70
N ASP A 198 11.17 -9.18 -9.39
CA ASP A 198 10.48 -7.90 -9.53
C ASP A 198 10.20 -7.55 -11.01
N ILE A 199 11.10 -7.91 -11.93
CA ILE A 199 10.89 -7.77 -13.38
C ILE A 199 9.83 -8.77 -13.87
N LEU A 200 9.92 -10.05 -13.44
CA LEU A 200 8.98 -11.08 -13.84
C LEU A 200 7.53 -10.76 -13.43
N ILE A 201 7.33 -10.13 -12.27
CA ILE A 201 5.99 -9.74 -11.80
C ILE A 201 5.49 -8.41 -12.37
N SER A 202 6.32 -7.70 -13.16
CA SER A 202 5.97 -6.36 -13.69
C SER A 202 4.70 -6.32 -14.56
N PRO A 203 4.37 -7.32 -15.41
CA PRO A 203 3.12 -7.29 -16.17
C PRO A 203 1.88 -7.37 -15.26
N VAL A 204 1.97 -8.16 -14.19
CA VAL A 204 0.90 -8.27 -13.18
C VAL A 204 0.75 -6.94 -12.43
N SER A 205 1.85 -6.26 -12.13
CA SER A 205 1.81 -4.94 -11.51
C SER A 205 1.12 -3.90 -12.39
N LEU A 206 1.42 -3.90 -13.69
CA LEU A 206 0.79 -3.01 -14.65
C LEU A 206 -0.72 -3.31 -14.79
N ALA A 207 -1.08 -4.59 -14.95
CA ALA A 207 -2.47 -5.02 -15.04
C ALA A 207 -3.27 -4.64 -13.77
N TYR A 208 -2.65 -4.79 -12.59
CA TYR A 208 -3.24 -4.33 -11.34
C TYR A 208 -3.48 -2.82 -11.34
N TYR A 209 -2.46 -2.03 -11.72
CA TYR A 209 -2.54 -0.57 -11.68
C TYR A 209 -3.60 -0.02 -12.65
N LEU A 210 -3.73 -0.62 -13.83
CA LEU A 210 -4.67 -0.18 -14.87
C LEU A 210 -6.10 -0.70 -14.65
N ILE A 211 -6.25 -1.93 -14.14
CA ILE A 211 -7.54 -2.62 -14.08
C ILE A 211 -7.82 -3.10 -12.65
N GLY A 212 -6.93 -3.93 -12.09
CA GLY A 212 -7.18 -4.66 -10.84
C GLY A 212 -7.56 -3.78 -9.64
N ARG A 213 -6.93 -2.61 -9.49
CA ARG A 213 -7.23 -1.68 -8.38
C ARG A 213 -8.68 -1.20 -8.37
N PHE A 214 -9.29 -1.04 -9.53
CA PHE A 214 -10.67 -0.54 -9.66
C PHE A 214 -11.67 -1.64 -9.31
N PHE A 215 -11.37 -2.88 -9.71
CA PHE A 215 -12.17 -4.04 -9.36
C PHE A 215 -12.22 -4.25 -7.84
N LEU A 216 -11.07 -4.14 -7.17
CA LEU A 216 -10.95 -4.26 -5.72
C LEU A 216 -11.62 -3.13 -4.93
N ALA A 217 -12.01 -2.04 -5.58
CA ALA A 217 -12.78 -0.98 -4.93
C ALA A 217 -14.19 -1.45 -4.53
N LYS A 218 -14.72 -2.50 -5.17
CA LYS A 218 -16.02 -3.12 -4.87
C LYS A 218 -15.92 -4.30 -3.91
N SER A 219 -14.78 -4.46 -3.24
CA SER A 219 -14.55 -5.53 -2.26
C SER A 219 -15.05 -5.22 -0.85
N TYR A 220 -15.85 -4.17 -0.64
CA TYR A 220 -16.29 -3.76 0.69
C TYR A 220 -17.77 -3.36 0.73
N TYR A 221 -18.41 -3.61 1.87
CA TYR A 221 -19.71 -3.01 2.21
C TYR A 221 -19.80 -2.80 3.73
N ALA A 222 -20.76 -1.98 4.16
CA ALA A 222 -21.05 -1.74 5.58
C ALA A 222 -22.22 -2.63 6.04
N SER A 223 -21.92 -3.63 6.86
CA SER A 223 -22.87 -4.63 7.33
C SER A 223 -23.92 -4.10 8.31
N TYR A 224 -24.84 -4.96 8.76
CA TYR A 224 -25.88 -4.60 9.73
C TYR A 224 -25.33 -4.06 11.07
N LYS A 225 -24.05 -4.28 11.37
CA LYS A 225 -23.35 -3.73 12.54
C LYS A 225 -23.06 -2.24 12.41
N CYS A 226 -23.18 -1.66 11.22
CA CYS A 226 -22.84 -0.26 10.98
C CYS A 226 -23.76 0.69 11.75
N ILE A 227 -23.16 1.55 12.57
CA ILE A 227 -23.83 2.61 13.34
C ILE A 227 -23.84 3.98 12.63
N ASN A 228 -23.47 4.03 11.34
CA ASN A 228 -23.43 5.25 10.53
C ASN A 228 -22.62 6.42 11.11
N CYS A 229 -21.56 6.14 11.89
CA CYS A 229 -20.68 7.17 12.49
C CYS A 229 -19.82 7.94 11.47
N ASN A 230 -19.78 7.49 10.21
CA ASN A 230 -19.04 8.11 9.09
C ASN A 230 -17.52 8.20 9.29
N LEU A 231 -16.94 7.52 10.29
CA LEU A 231 -15.49 7.53 10.52
C LEU A 231 -14.71 7.03 9.30
N CYS A 232 -15.17 5.95 8.65
CA CYS A 232 -14.56 5.42 7.43
C CYS A 232 -14.51 6.45 6.29
N ILE A 233 -15.55 7.27 6.15
CA ILE A 233 -15.63 8.34 5.15
C ILE A 233 -14.62 9.43 5.48
N LYS A 234 -14.61 9.90 6.74
CA LYS A 234 -13.74 11.00 7.21
C LYS A 234 -12.25 10.65 7.12
N GLN A 235 -11.86 9.42 7.47
CA GLN A 235 -10.46 9.01 7.51
C GLN A 235 -9.93 8.49 6.16
N CYS A 236 -10.75 8.38 5.12
CA CYS A 236 -10.30 7.82 3.85
C CYS A 236 -9.31 8.77 3.16
N PRO A 237 -8.03 8.38 2.99
CA PRO A 237 -6.99 9.29 2.49
C PRO A 237 -7.21 9.71 1.04
N VAL A 238 -7.96 8.91 0.28
CA VAL A 238 -8.27 9.13 -1.14
C VAL A 238 -9.75 9.46 -1.38
N LYS A 239 -10.51 9.76 -0.33
CA LYS A 239 -11.94 10.14 -0.39
C LYS A 239 -12.81 9.14 -1.19
N ALA A 240 -12.46 7.86 -1.13
CA ALA A 240 -13.06 6.77 -1.92
C ALA A 240 -14.32 6.16 -1.29
N ILE A 241 -14.86 6.76 -0.22
CA ILE A 241 -16.09 6.31 0.42
C ILE A 241 -17.07 7.48 0.44
N LYS A 242 -18.27 7.27 -0.08
CA LYS A 242 -19.36 8.26 -0.12
C LYS A 242 -20.53 7.77 0.71
N LYS A 243 -21.40 8.69 1.12
CA LYS A 243 -22.68 8.34 1.75
C LYS A 243 -23.72 8.20 0.64
N VAL A 244 -24.18 6.99 0.39
CA VAL A 244 -25.21 6.66 -0.61
C VAL A 244 -26.27 5.85 0.09
N ASP A 245 -27.54 6.21 -0.08
CA ASP A 245 -28.67 5.55 0.61
C ASP A 245 -28.53 5.54 2.14
N GLY A 246 -27.96 6.62 2.69
CA GLY A 246 -27.74 6.76 4.12
C GLY A 246 -26.56 5.95 4.68
N ARG A 247 -25.87 5.13 3.86
CA ARG A 247 -24.80 4.21 4.29
C ARG A 247 -23.48 4.48 3.55
N PRO A 248 -22.32 4.04 4.09
CA PRO A 248 -21.05 4.08 3.37
C PRO A 248 -21.08 3.25 2.07
N PHE A 249 -20.52 3.80 1.01
CA PHE A 249 -20.43 3.18 -0.32
C PHE A 249 -19.06 3.46 -0.95
N TRP A 250 -18.39 2.41 -1.42
CA TRP A 250 -17.04 2.50 -1.97
C TRP A 250 -17.08 2.79 -3.46
N ILE A 251 -16.34 3.82 -3.88
CA ILE A 251 -16.17 4.22 -5.27
C ILE A 251 -14.79 3.81 -5.79
N PHE A 252 -14.59 3.87 -7.10
CA PHE A 252 -13.44 3.30 -7.81
C PHE A 252 -12.07 3.91 -7.45
N GLN A 253 -12.05 5.01 -6.69
CA GLN A 253 -10.85 5.65 -6.16
C GLN A 253 -10.23 4.88 -4.97
N CYS A 254 -10.80 3.75 -4.55
CA CYS A 254 -10.31 3.01 -3.40
C CYS A 254 -8.94 2.37 -3.68
N GLU A 255 -7.95 2.66 -2.84
CA GLU A 255 -6.61 2.05 -2.93
C GLU A 255 -6.51 0.67 -2.26
N ASN A 256 -7.60 0.13 -1.69
CA ASN A 256 -7.58 -1.15 -0.95
C ASN A 256 -6.55 -1.14 0.21
N CYS A 257 -6.36 0.01 0.89
CA CYS A 257 -5.35 0.17 1.95
C CYS A 257 -5.71 -0.44 3.31
N MET A 258 -6.90 -1.04 3.44
CA MET A 258 -7.44 -1.66 4.67
C MET A 258 -7.65 -0.73 5.88
N MET A 259 -7.40 0.58 5.78
CA MET A 259 -7.57 1.52 6.90
C MET A 259 -9.01 1.51 7.45
N CYS A 260 -10.01 1.66 6.56
CA CYS A 260 -11.41 1.71 6.99
C CYS A 260 -11.85 0.39 7.65
N MET A 261 -11.40 -0.74 7.13
CA MET A 261 -11.75 -2.07 7.61
C MET A 261 -11.18 -2.37 9.00
N ASN A 262 -9.95 -1.92 9.28
CA ASN A 262 -9.29 -2.15 10.58
C ASN A 262 -9.68 -1.12 11.65
N ASN A 263 -10.03 0.11 11.25
CA ASN A 263 -10.37 1.20 12.19
C ASN A 263 -11.87 1.33 12.47
N CYS A 264 -12.72 0.44 11.95
CA CYS A 264 -14.15 0.49 12.25
C CYS A 264 -14.37 0.10 13.72
N PRO A 265 -14.98 0.96 14.56
CA PRO A 265 -15.11 0.69 16.00
C PRO A 265 -16.03 -0.50 16.31
N VAL A 266 -16.91 -0.85 15.37
CA VAL A 266 -17.89 -1.94 15.49
C VAL A 266 -17.66 -3.03 14.45
N ASP A 267 -16.48 -3.06 13.82
CA ASP A 267 -16.06 -4.06 12.82
C ASP A 267 -17.09 -4.29 11.70
N ALA A 268 -17.82 -3.26 11.28
CA ALA A 268 -18.92 -3.35 10.32
C ALA A 268 -18.52 -3.39 8.85
N ILE A 269 -17.23 -3.22 8.52
CA ILE A 269 -16.78 -3.23 7.12
C ILE A 269 -16.37 -4.65 6.75
N GLU A 270 -17.10 -5.24 5.81
CA GLU A 270 -17.01 -6.65 5.44
C GLU A 270 -16.81 -6.78 3.92
N THR A 271 -16.26 -7.91 3.48
CA THR A 271 -16.09 -8.25 2.06
C THR A 271 -17.30 -9.02 1.54
N PRO A 272 -17.89 -8.67 0.39
CA PRO A 272 -19.11 -9.30 -0.12
C PRO A 272 -18.81 -10.63 -0.84
N HIS A 273 -18.24 -11.61 -0.13
CA HIS A 273 -17.84 -12.91 -0.70
C HIS A 273 -19.02 -13.67 -1.35
N GLY A 274 -20.20 -13.68 -0.70
CA GLY A 274 -21.40 -14.28 -1.27
C GLY A 274 -21.82 -13.64 -2.60
N LEU A 275 -21.77 -12.31 -2.70
CA LEU A 275 -22.06 -11.60 -3.96
C LEU A 275 -21.08 -12.01 -5.06
N TRP A 276 -19.78 -12.08 -4.75
CA TRP A 276 -18.77 -12.53 -5.72
C TRP A 276 -19.03 -13.94 -6.22
N PHE A 277 -19.35 -14.86 -5.31
CA PHE A 277 -19.71 -16.23 -5.66
C PHE A 277 -20.93 -16.27 -6.59
N ILE A 278 -22.01 -15.55 -6.24
CA ILE A 278 -23.23 -15.45 -7.06
C ILE A 278 -22.92 -14.86 -8.44
N ALA A 279 -22.17 -13.75 -8.50
CA ALA A 279 -21.83 -13.10 -9.75
C ALA A 279 -21.04 -14.04 -10.68
N VAL A 280 -20.01 -14.71 -10.17
CA VAL A 280 -19.19 -15.67 -10.93
C VAL A 280 -20.04 -16.87 -11.38
N TYR A 281 -20.93 -17.38 -10.52
CA TYR A 281 -21.81 -18.50 -10.85
C TYR A 281 -22.80 -18.13 -11.97
N LEU A 282 -23.46 -16.98 -11.86
CA LEU A 282 -24.38 -16.48 -12.89
C LEU A 282 -23.66 -16.20 -14.21
N THR A 283 -22.47 -15.58 -14.16
CA THR A 283 -21.64 -15.38 -15.36
C THR A 283 -21.32 -16.72 -16.01
N SER A 284 -20.91 -17.71 -15.23
CA SER A 284 -20.58 -19.05 -15.74
C SER A 284 -21.78 -19.69 -16.45
N ILE A 285 -22.98 -19.66 -15.84
CA ILE A 285 -24.20 -20.20 -16.46
C ILE A 285 -24.51 -19.50 -17.79
N VAL A 286 -24.55 -18.17 -17.78
CA VAL A 286 -24.94 -17.40 -18.96
C VAL A 286 -23.92 -17.53 -20.07
N THR A 287 -22.62 -17.48 -19.77
CA THR A 287 -21.58 -17.71 -20.79
C THR A 287 -21.66 -19.10 -21.39
N THR A 288 -21.85 -20.14 -20.58
CA THR A 288 -22.03 -21.52 -21.08
C THR A 288 -23.26 -21.61 -21.99
N TYR A 289 -24.41 -21.06 -21.57
CA TYR A 289 -25.62 -21.06 -22.40
C TYR A 289 -25.40 -20.32 -23.73
N LEU A 290 -24.75 -19.15 -23.69
CA LEU A 290 -24.46 -18.38 -24.91
C LEU A 290 -23.57 -19.18 -25.86
N PHE A 291 -22.44 -19.73 -25.39
CA PHE A 291 -21.49 -20.43 -26.27
C PHE A 291 -21.96 -21.80 -26.78
N TYR A 292 -22.79 -22.51 -26.03
CA TYR A 292 -23.23 -23.86 -26.39
C TYR A 292 -24.68 -23.96 -26.87
N GLY A 293 -25.46 -22.88 -26.74
CA GLY A 293 -26.88 -22.86 -27.11
C GLY A 293 -27.27 -21.82 -28.16
N LEU A 294 -26.53 -20.72 -28.29
CA LEU A 294 -26.96 -19.57 -29.12
C LEU A 294 -25.91 -19.09 -30.12
N LEU A 295 -24.65 -19.02 -29.70
CA LEU A 295 -23.56 -18.43 -30.49
C LEU A 295 -22.99 -19.45 -31.48
N PRO A 296 -22.72 -19.06 -32.73
CA PRO A 296 -22.10 -19.95 -33.71
C PRO A 296 -20.70 -20.45 -33.31
N ASP A 297 -20.32 -21.62 -33.81
CA ASP A 297 -19.02 -22.23 -33.50
C ASP A 297 -17.81 -21.37 -33.91
N PHE A 298 -17.93 -20.58 -34.98
CA PHE A 298 -16.84 -19.76 -35.50
C PHE A 298 -16.41 -18.61 -34.56
N ILE A 299 -17.20 -18.27 -33.53
CA ILE A 299 -16.82 -17.25 -32.53
C ILE A 299 -16.33 -17.84 -31.19
N GLN A 300 -16.15 -19.16 -31.11
CA GLN A 300 -15.77 -19.85 -29.87
C GLN A 300 -14.27 -19.75 -29.48
N TYR A 301 -13.54 -18.74 -29.98
CA TYR A 301 -12.15 -18.51 -29.59
C TYR A 301 -12.01 -18.22 -28.09
N TRP A 302 -10.92 -18.72 -27.49
CA TRP A 302 -10.65 -18.54 -26.06
C TRP A 302 -10.66 -17.07 -25.63
N ILE A 303 -10.16 -16.17 -26.48
CA ILE A 303 -10.12 -14.72 -26.20
C ILE A 303 -11.52 -14.11 -26.17
N VAL A 304 -12.42 -14.53 -27.06
CA VAL A 304 -13.81 -14.07 -27.09
C VAL A 304 -14.56 -14.58 -25.86
N LYS A 305 -14.36 -15.86 -25.50
CA LYS A 305 -14.89 -16.45 -24.27
C LYS A 305 -14.44 -15.68 -23.03
N PHE A 306 -13.13 -15.39 -22.94
CA PHE A 306 -12.55 -14.63 -21.84
C PHE A 306 -13.11 -13.21 -21.75
N LEU A 307 -13.17 -12.48 -22.87
CA LEU A 307 -13.69 -11.11 -22.89
C LEU A 307 -15.17 -11.06 -22.53
N LEU A 308 -16.00 -11.92 -23.12
CA LEU A 308 -17.44 -11.97 -22.84
C LEU A 308 -17.70 -12.31 -21.37
N PHE A 309 -16.99 -13.30 -20.81
CA PHE A 309 -17.10 -13.64 -19.39
C PHE A 309 -16.78 -12.44 -18.49
N ASN A 310 -15.66 -11.75 -18.74
CA ASN A 310 -15.28 -10.61 -17.91
C ASN A 310 -16.23 -9.42 -18.06
N LEU A 311 -16.75 -9.14 -19.25
CA LEU A 311 -17.75 -8.09 -19.47
C LEU A 311 -19.05 -8.39 -18.69
N LEU A 312 -19.56 -9.62 -18.79
CA LEU A 312 -20.73 -10.05 -18.04
C LEU A 312 -20.49 -10.05 -16.53
N LEU A 313 -19.31 -10.47 -16.07
CA LEU A 313 -18.95 -10.42 -14.66
C LEU A 313 -18.94 -8.99 -14.12
N ILE A 314 -18.32 -8.04 -14.85
CA ILE A 314 -18.30 -6.62 -14.48
C ILE A 314 -19.73 -6.07 -14.41
N PHE A 315 -20.57 -6.40 -15.40
CA PHE A 315 -21.98 -6.00 -15.43
C PHE A 315 -22.75 -6.54 -14.23
N TYR A 316 -22.65 -7.83 -13.92
CA TYR A 316 -23.32 -8.42 -12.76
C TYR A 316 -22.81 -7.86 -11.44
N VAL A 317 -21.51 -7.70 -11.27
CA VAL A 317 -20.96 -7.07 -10.06
C VAL A 317 -21.50 -5.66 -9.90
N TRP A 318 -21.58 -4.87 -10.98
CA TRP A 318 -22.13 -3.52 -10.93
C TRP A 318 -23.59 -3.50 -10.47
N ILE A 319 -24.45 -4.35 -11.06
CA ILE A 319 -25.88 -4.45 -10.69
C ILE A 319 -26.04 -5.01 -9.27
N LEU A 320 -25.46 -6.18 -8.99
CA LEU A 320 -25.61 -6.87 -7.71
C LEU A 320 -25.08 -6.02 -6.56
N TYR A 321 -23.98 -5.28 -6.76
CA TYR A 321 -23.45 -4.39 -5.73
C TYR A 321 -24.41 -3.22 -5.44
N ARG A 322 -25.09 -2.70 -6.46
CA ARG A 322 -26.13 -1.68 -6.28
C ARG A 322 -27.37 -2.23 -5.56
N ILE A 323 -27.84 -3.42 -5.96
CA ILE A 323 -28.94 -4.12 -5.30
C ILE A 323 -28.59 -4.36 -3.84
N GLN A 324 -27.44 -4.95 -3.55
CA GLN A 324 -26.96 -5.19 -2.18
C GLN A 324 -26.95 -3.90 -1.36
N GLN A 325 -26.52 -2.76 -1.92
CA GLN A 325 -26.54 -1.48 -1.21
C GLN A 325 -27.96 -1.06 -0.78
N LEU A 326 -28.97 -1.30 -1.62
CA LEU A 326 -30.36 -1.01 -1.30
C LEU A 326 -30.90 -1.99 -0.25
N GLU A 327 -30.63 -3.28 -0.42
CA GLU A 327 -31.06 -4.35 0.48
C GLU A 327 -30.49 -4.21 1.90
N LEU A 328 -29.29 -3.63 2.03
CA LEU A 328 -28.68 -3.34 3.34
C LEU A 328 -29.49 -2.38 4.22
N LYS A 329 -30.54 -1.72 3.68
CA LYS A 329 -31.52 -0.96 4.49
C LYS A 329 -32.37 -1.89 5.36
N ASN A 330 -32.70 -3.09 4.86
CA ASN A 330 -33.42 -4.08 5.63
C ASN A 330 -32.45 -4.83 6.55
N ARG A 331 -32.64 -4.70 7.87
CA ARG A 331 -31.75 -5.30 8.87
C ARG A 331 -31.71 -6.83 8.82
N PHE A 332 -32.81 -7.48 8.48
CA PHE A 332 -32.88 -8.93 8.37
C PHE A 332 -32.03 -9.42 7.17
N ILE A 333 -32.25 -8.83 6.00
CA ILE A 333 -31.49 -9.15 4.79
C ILE A 333 -30.00 -8.82 4.98
N ALA A 334 -29.68 -7.69 5.61
CA ALA A 334 -28.30 -7.32 5.92
C ALA A 334 -27.58 -8.32 6.85
N LYS A 335 -28.30 -8.97 7.77
CA LYS A 335 -27.73 -10.06 8.59
C LYS A 335 -27.42 -11.29 7.75
N ILE A 336 -28.32 -11.68 6.84
CA ILE A 336 -28.10 -12.81 5.93
C ILE A 336 -26.88 -12.55 5.04
N ILE A 337 -26.79 -11.36 4.42
CA ILE A 337 -25.64 -10.97 3.60
C ILE A 337 -24.33 -11.11 4.40
N SER A 338 -24.31 -10.68 5.66
CA SER A 338 -23.16 -10.83 6.54
C SER A 338 -22.72 -12.28 6.77
N LEU A 339 -23.65 -13.23 6.87
CA LEU A 339 -23.29 -14.64 7.05
C LEU A 339 -22.53 -15.22 5.84
N THR A 340 -22.74 -14.65 4.65
CA THR A 340 -22.01 -15.02 3.43
C THR A 340 -20.60 -14.41 3.35
N SER A 341 -20.24 -13.52 4.28
CA SER A 341 -18.94 -12.87 4.31
C SER A 341 -17.98 -13.61 5.25
N LEU A 342 -16.86 -14.12 4.72
CA LEU A 342 -15.84 -14.74 5.57
C LEU A 342 -15.27 -13.78 6.63
N THR A 343 -15.24 -12.48 6.30
CA THR A 343 -14.77 -11.42 7.21
C THR A 343 -15.74 -11.07 8.33
N HIS A 344 -16.95 -11.64 8.32
CA HIS A 344 -17.93 -11.47 9.40
C HIS A 344 -17.54 -12.23 10.67
N TYR A 345 -16.89 -13.37 10.50
CA TYR A 345 -16.61 -14.32 11.57
C TYR A 345 -15.42 -13.89 12.43
N ARG A 346 -15.51 -14.12 13.75
CA ARG A 346 -14.50 -13.70 14.72
C ARG A 346 -13.11 -14.27 14.43
N PHE A 347 -13.01 -15.49 13.91
CA PHE A 347 -11.72 -16.11 13.58
C PHE A 347 -10.97 -15.37 12.45
N TRP A 348 -11.69 -14.64 11.60
CA TRP A 348 -11.08 -13.84 10.55
C TRP A 348 -10.30 -12.66 11.13
N GLY A 349 -10.84 -12.03 12.18
CA GLY A 349 -10.17 -11.00 12.96
C GLY A 349 -9.91 -9.70 12.20
N ARG A 350 -9.26 -8.76 12.90
CA ARG A 350 -8.79 -7.48 12.36
C ARG A 350 -7.31 -7.32 12.68
N TYR A 351 -6.61 -6.57 11.83
CA TYR A 351 -5.24 -6.20 12.07
C TYR A 351 -5.20 -4.84 12.77
N LYS A 352 -5.22 -4.88 14.11
CA LYS A 352 -5.09 -3.70 14.97
C LYS A 352 -3.63 -3.62 15.44
N GLN A 353 -3.00 -2.46 15.27
CA GLN A 353 -1.60 -2.20 15.63
C GLN A 353 -1.48 -1.22 16.79
#